data_AF-A0A8S3CL83-F1
#
_entry.id   AF-A0A8S3CL83-F1
#
_cell.length_a   1.000
_cell.length_b   1.000
_cell.length_c   1.000
_cell.angle_alpha   90.00
_cell.angle_beta   90.00
_cell.angle_gamma   90.00
#
_symmetry.space_group_name_H-M   'P 1'
#
loop_
_entity.id
_entity.type
_entity.pdbx_description
1 polymer ?
#
loop_
_entity_poly.entity_id
_entity_poly.type
_entity_poly.pdbx_seq_one_letter_code
_entity_poly.pdbx_strand_id
1 'polypeptide(L)' 'TEKQSKISLVDLAGSERADSTGATGDRLKEGANINKSLTTLGKVIAALAEMVC' A
#
# COMPACT_ATOMS: atom_id res chain seq x y z
N THR A 1 -18.32 -17.32 -27.28
CA THR A 1 -17.95 -16.23 -26.36
C THR A 1 -16.49 -16.41 -26.00
N GLU A 2 -15.61 -15.48 -26.33
CA GLU A 2 -14.20 -15.57 -25.91
C GLU A 2 -14.09 -15.44 -24.39
N LYS A 3 -13.18 -16.24 -23.79
CA LYS A 3 -12.81 -16.07 -22.39
C LYS A 3 -11.79 -14.93 -22.30
N GLN A 4 -12.08 -13.93 -21.47
CA GLN A 4 -11.16 -12.83 -21.19
C GLN A 4 -10.72 -12.88 -19.71
N SER A 5 -9.44 -12.60 -19.47
CA SER A 5 -8.86 -12.50 -18.12
C SER A 5 -8.05 -11.21 -18.01
N LYS A 6 -8.12 -10.54 -16.85
CA LYS A 6 -7.29 -9.37 -16.53
C LYS A 6 -6.45 -9.68 -15.31
N ILE A 7 -5.13 -9.55 -15.45
CA ILE A 7 -4.17 -9.69 -14.36
C ILE A 7 -3.51 -8.33 -14.15
N SER A 8 -3.36 -7.91 -12.90
CA SER A 8 -2.63 -6.71 -12.52
C SER A 8 -1.39 -7.10 -11.72
N LEU A 9 -0.22 -6.89 -12.32
CA LEU A 9 1.08 -7.04 -11.68
C LEU A 9 1.48 -5.67 -11.14
N VAL A 10 1.61 -5.55 -9.82
CA VAL A 10 1.86 -4.29 -9.13
C VAL A 10 3.10 -4.43 -8.25
N ASP A 11 4.04 -3.51 -8.40
CA ASP A 11 5.20 -3.36 -7.52
C ASP A 11 4.94 -2.19 -6.55
N LEU A 12 5.24 -2.40 -5.26
CA LEU A 12 4.93 -1.45 -4.19
C LEU A 12 6.22 -0.97 -3.54
N ALA A 13 6.23 0.30 -3.13
CA ALA A 13 7.32 0.86 -2.34
C ALA A 13 7.38 0.22 -0.94
N GLY A 14 8.53 0.39 -0.28
CA GLY A 14 8.79 -0.14 1.07
C GLY A 14 7.86 0.44 2.14
N SER A 15 7.59 -0.36 3.16
CA SER A 15 6.70 -0.04 4.29
C SER A 15 7.46 0.31 5.57
N GLU A 16 8.70 0.79 5.43
CA GLU A 16 9.57 1.07 6.57
C GLU A 16 9.01 2.22 7.42
N ARG A 17 9.25 2.16 8.72
CA ARG A 17 8.79 3.22 9.65
C ARG A 17 9.63 4.47 9.42
N ALA A 18 8.97 5.63 9.37
CA ALA A 18 9.65 6.92 9.16
C ALA A 18 10.88 7.09 10.09
N ASP A 19 10.75 6.76 11.37
CA ASP A 19 11.82 6.87 12.38
C ASP A 19 13.06 6.02 12.05
N SER A 20 12.88 4.89 11.36
CA SER A 20 13.99 4.00 10.97
C SER A 20 14.75 4.50 9.73
N THR A 21 14.19 5.44 8.98
CA THR A 21 14.78 5.92 7.71
C THR A 21 15.75 7.09 7.90
N GLY A 22 15.70 7.79 9.04
CA GLY A 22 16.43 9.06 9.23
C GLY A 22 16.02 10.17 8.25
N ALA A 23 14.91 10.00 7.52
CA ALA A 23 14.44 10.95 6.52
C ALA A 23 13.95 12.26 7.16
N THR A 24 14.28 13.39 6.54
CA THR A 24 13.84 14.72 6.97
C THR A 24 13.28 15.52 5.80
N GLY A 25 12.61 16.63 6.11
CA GLY A 25 12.09 17.57 5.10
C GLY A 25 11.17 16.88 4.09
N ASP A 26 11.46 17.04 2.80
CA ASP A 26 10.61 16.51 1.73
C ASP A 26 10.69 14.99 1.60
N ARG A 27 11.83 14.36 1.97
CA ARG A 27 11.94 12.89 2.00
C ARG A 27 11.04 12.29 3.07
N LEU A 28 10.88 12.96 4.21
CA LEU A 28 9.93 12.53 5.25
C LEU A 28 8.49 12.63 4.77
N LYS A 29 8.13 13.69 4.03
CA LYS A 29 6.80 13.85 3.44
C LYS A 29 6.51 12.77 2.40
N GLU A 30 7.49 12.45 1.56
CA GLU A 30 7.40 11.36 0.59
C GLU A 30 7.15 10.02 1.30
N GLY A 31 7.99 9.66 2.28
CA GLY A 31 7.83 8.42 3.06
C GLY A 31 6.50 8.35 3.82
N ALA A 32 6.01 9.49 4.34
CA ALA A 32 4.69 9.54 4.97
C ALA A 32 3.56 9.24 3.98
N ASN A 33 3.65 9.73 2.74
CA ASN A 33 2.66 9.44 1.70
C ASN A 33 2.71 7.98 1.22
N ILE A 34 3.91 7.39 1.12
CA ILE A 34 4.09 5.95 0.85
C ILE A 34 3.40 5.12 1.93
N ASN A 35 3.71 5.39 3.20
CA ASN A 35 3.12 4.67 4.32
C ASN A 35 1.59 4.88 4.41
N LYS A 36 1.10 6.07 4.05
CA LYS A 36 -0.34 6.35 3.99
C LYS A 36 -1.06 5.48 2.94
N SER A 37 -0.53 5.35 1.73
CA SER A 37 -1.16 4.53 0.68
C SER A 37 -1.12 3.04 1.04
N LEU A 38 0.01 2.54 1.55
CA LEU A 38 0.17 1.15 2.00
C LEU A 38 -0.76 0.79 3.17
N THR A 39 -0.86 1.68 4.16
CA THR A 39 -1.79 1.49 5.29
C THR A 39 -3.24 1.45 4.80
N THR A 40 -3.59 2.30 3.83
CA THR A 40 -4.94 2.33 3.25
C THR A 40 -5.25 1.02 2.53
N LEU A 41 -4.31 0.50 1.74
CA LEU A 41 -4.45 -0.80 1.09
C LEU A 41 -4.67 -1.93 2.11
N GLY A 42 -3.88 -1.97 3.18
CA GLY A 42 -4.04 -2.94 4.27
C GLY A 42 -5.43 -2.88 4.92
N LYS A 43 -5.95 -1.67 5.17
CA LYS A 43 -7.30 -1.47 5.71
C LYS A 43 -8.39 -1.99 4.77
N VAL A 44 -8.28 -1.76 3.46
CA VAL A 44 -9.24 -2.26 2.48
C VAL A 44 -9.23 -3.79 2.44
N ILE A 45 -8.06 -4.42 2.44
CA ILE A 45 -7.93 -5.88 2.46
C ILE A 45 -8.53 -6.46 3.75
N ALA A 46 -8.23 -5.87 4.91
CA ALA A 46 -8.78 -6.31 6.19
C ALA A 46 -10.32 -6.20 6.22
N ALA A 47 -10.87 -5.08 5.78
CA ALA A 47 -12.32 -4.89 5.69
C ALA A 47 -12.99 -5.91 4.74
N LEU A 48 -12.36 -6.21 3.60
CA LEU A 48 -12.87 -7.26 2.69
C LEU A 48 -12.83 -8.65 3.33
N ALA A 49 -11.80 -8.97 4.11
CA ALA A 49 -11.71 -10.25 4.81
C ALA A 49 -12.78 -10.38 5.90
N GLU A 50 -13.05 -9.31 6.64
CA GLU A 50 -14.12 -9.25 7.66
C GLU A 50 -15.52 -9.39 7.03
N MET A 51 -15.76 -8.80 5.86
CA MET A 51 -17.07 -8.90 5.18
C MET A 51 -17.42 -10.29 4.64
N VAL A 52 -16.42 -11.17 4.49
CA VAL A 52 -16.59 -12.52 3.90
C VAL A 52 -16.78 -13.60 4.98
N CYS A 53 -16.53 -13.29 6.24
CA CYS A 53 -16.80 -14.15 7.40
C CYS A 53 -18.16 -13.83 8.03
#